data_AF-A2Q4Z2-F1
#
_entry.id   AF-A2Q4Z2-F1
#
_cell.length_a   1.000
_cell.length_b   1.000
_cell.length_c   1.000
_cell.angle_alpha   90.00
_cell.angle_beta   90.00
_cell.angle_gamma   90.00
#
_symmetry.space_group_name_H-M   'P 1'
#
loop_
_entity.id
_entity.type
_entity.pdbx_description
1 polymer ?
#
loop_
_entity_poly.entity_id
_entity_poly.type
_entity_poly.pdbx_seq_one_letter_code
_entity_poly.pdbx_strand_id
1 'polypeptide(L)'
;MCESNYEEIIHVLLECPNVVLVWSDVNLWDKIGSIILRENYNIDVVVFTLLHQLGSSQSELFATFLWSLWKRRNLKLWWQKNETNMQVVERASHLLGRLEISSNYSRWSRSAC
;
A
#
# COMPACT_ATOMS: atom_id res chain seq x y z
N MET A 1 -9.15 -11.77 0.17
CA MET A 1 -9.71 -10.74 -0.75
C MET A 1 -11.18 -11.01 -0.82
N CYS A 2 -12.01 -9.98 -0.75
CA CYS A 2 -13.45 -10.15 -0.76
C CYS A 2 -13.86 -10.82 -2.10
N GLU A 3 -14.87 -11.70 -2.07
CA GLU A 3 -15.11 -12.68 -3.14
C GLU A 3 -15.87 -12.10 -4.35
N SER A 4 -16.22 -10.81 -4.33
CA SER A 4 -17.01 -10.22 -5.40
C SER A 4 -16.14 -9.81 -6.60
N ASN A 5 -16.58 -10.24 -7.79
CA ASN A 5 -15.94 -9.93 -9.07
C ASN A 5 -16.13 -8.47 -9.52
N TYR A 6 -16.88 -7.66 -8.76
CA TYR A 6 -17.25 -6.28 -9.10
C TYR A 6 -16.85 -5.28 -8.01
N GLU A 7 -15.81 -5.57 -7.24
CA GLU A 7 -15.35 -4.65 -6.20
C GLU A 7 -14.60 -3.46 -6.82
N GLU A 8 -15.08 -2.27 -6.46
CA GLU A 8 -14.43 -0.99 -6.75
C GLU A 8 -12.99 -1.00 -6.22
N ILE A 9 -12.09 -0.32 -6.93
CA ILE A 9 -10.65 -0.38 -6.64
C ILE A 9 -10.32 0.06 -5.21
N ILE A 10 -11.07 1.01 -4.66
CA ILE A 10 -10.95 1.44 -3.26
C ILE A 10 -11.28 0.30 -2.31
N HIS A 11 -12.37 -0.42 -2.54
CA HIS A 11 -12.75 -1.52 -1.69
C HIS A 11 -11.66 -2.60 -1.67
N VAL A 12 -11.14 -3.00 -2.83
CA VAL A 12 -10.13 -4.08 -2.92
C VAL A 12 -8.77 -3.67 -2.37
N LEU A 13 -8.41 -2.39 -2.46
CA LEU A 13 -7.07 -1.91 -2.08
C LEU A 13 -7.02 -1.25 -0.71
N LEU A 14 -8.15 -0.77 -0.18
CA LEU A 14 -8.18 0.05 1.03
C LEU A 14 -9.17 -0.45 2.09
N GLU A 15 -10.36 -0.94 1.74
CA GLU A 15 -11.45 -1.10 2.73
C GLU A 15 -11.93 -2.54 3.00
N CYS A 16 -11.67 -3.51 2.12
CA CYS A 16 -12.07 -4.89 2.36
C CYS A 16 -11.49 -5.37 3.71
N PRO A 17 -12.23 -6.11 4.56
CA PRO A 17 -11.79 -6.45 5.92
C PRO A 17 -10.38 -7.07 6.00
N ASN A 18 -10.02 -7.92 5.04
CA ASN A 18 -8.67 -8.50 4.97
C ASN A 18 -7.57 -7.46 4.74
N VAL A 19 -7.89 -6.39 4.03
CA VAL A 19 -6.98 -5.30 3.67
C VAL A 19 -6.89 -4.30 4.81
N VAL A 20 -8.01 -4.03 5.49
CA VAL A 20 -8.03 -3.25 6.73
C VAL A 20 -7.06 -3.81 7.75
N LEU A 21 -7.03 -5.13 7.96
CA LEU A 21 -6.06 -5.77 8.86
C LEU A 21 -4.61 -5.44 8.48
N VAL A 22 -4.27 -5.49 7.18
CA VAL A 22 -2.93 -5.15 6.69
C VAL A 22 -2.60 -3.68 6.97
N TRP A 23 -3.55 -2.76 6.79
CA TRP A 23 -3.36 -1.34 7.08
C TRP A 23 -3.30 -1.02 8.58
N SER A 24 -4.01 -1.78 9.40
CA SER A 24 -3.97 -1.70 10.86
C SER A 24 -2.62 -2.17 11.41
N ASP A 25 -2.07 -3.27 10.88
CA ASP A 25 -0.77 -3.81 11.30
C ASP A 25 0.38 -2.80 11.11
N VAL A 26 0.24 -1.86 10.17
CA VAL A 26 1.22 -0.81 9.88
C VAL A 26 0.82 0.58 10.40
N ASN A 27 -0.22 0.67 11.23
CA ASN A 27 -0.72 1.91 11.82
C ASN A 27 -1.12 3.00 10.81
N LEU A 28 -1.61 2.62 9.62
CA LEU A 28 -2.10 3.57 8.61
C LEU A 28 -3.62 3.58 8.46
N TRP A 29 -4.33 2.60 9.01
CA TRP A 29 -5.77 2.45 8.81
C TRP A 29 -6.58 3.69 9.22
N ASP A 30 -6.34 4.27 10.40
CA ASP A 30 -7.13 5.41 10.89
C ASP A 30 -7.04 6.62 9.94
N LYS A 31 -5.85 6.85 9.36
CA LYS A 31 -5.62 7.94 8.40
C LYS A 31 -6.27 7.63 7.05
N ILE A 32 -6.13 6.41 6.57
CA ILE A 32 -6.75 5.93 5.31
C ILE A 32 -8.27 6.06 5.41
N GLY A 33 -8.88 5.51 6.46
CA GLY A 33 -10.32 5.56 6.69
C GLY A 33 -10.84 7.00 6.78
N SER A 34 -10.13 7.89 7.48
CA SER A 34 -10.53 9.29 7.54
C SER A 34 -10.49 10.00 6.18
N ILE A 35 -9.59 9.64 5.27
CA ILE A 35 -9.46 10.30 3.96
C ILE A 35 -10.49 9.75 2.99
N ILE A 36 -10.74 8.44 2.98
CA ILE A 36 -11.75 7.83 2.10
C ILE A 36 -13.14 8.45 2.35
N LEU A 37 -13.51 8.62 3.62
CA LEU A 37 -14.78 9.25 4.00
C LEU A 37 -14.91 10.70 3.55
N ARG A 38 -13.80 11.42 3.38
CA ARG A 38 -13.80 12.84 2.97
C ARG A 38 -13.80 13.03 1.46
N GLU A 39 -13.06 12.19 0.74
CA GLU A 39 -12.76 12.36 -0.70
C GLU A 39 -13.73 11.61 -1.62
N ASN A 40 -14.94 11.29 -1.13
CA ASN A 40 -16.03 10.67 -1.88
C ASN A 40 -15.60 9.47 -2.74
N TYR A 41 -14.76 8.58 -2.18
CA TYR A 41 -14.34 7.34 -2.83
C TYR A 41 -13.67 7.54 -4.21
N ASN A 42 -12.91 8.62 -4.39
CA ASN A 42 -12.01 8.77 -5.55
C ASN A 42 -10.59 8.26 -5.21
N ILE A 43 -10.16 7.16 -5.85
CA ILE A 43 -8.88 6.50 -5.49
C ILE A 43 -7.68 7.42 -5.74
N ASP A 44 -7.69 8.19 -6.82
CA ASP A 44 -6.56 9.05 -7.19
C ASP A 44 -6.42 10.15 -6.15
N VAL A 45 -7.53 10.80 -5.80
CA VAL A 45 -7.58 11.84 -4.77
C VAL A 45 -7.15 11.28 -3.41
N VAL A 46 -7.65 10.10 -3.01
CA VAL A 46 -7.28 9.45 -1.75
C VAL A 46 -5.77 9.17 -1.70
N VAL A 47 -5.20 8.60 -2.77
CA VAL A 47 -3.77 8.25 -2.84
C VAL A 47 -2.89 9.49 -2.79
N PHE A 48 -3.19 10.52 -3.59
CA PHE A 48 -2.39 11.75 -3.61
C PHE A 48 -2.54 12.54 -2.30
N THR A 49 -3.73 12.62 -1.72
CA THR A 49 -3.96 13.26 -0.41
C THR A 49 -3.19 12.53 0.70
N LEU A 50 -3.20 11.19 0.72
CA LEU A 50 -2.40 10.40 1.66
C LEU A 50 -0.91 10.70 1.51
N LEU A 51 -0.36 10.57 0.30
CA LEU A 51 1.06 10.81 0.04
C LEU A 51 1.49 12.25 0.38
N HIS A 52 0.61 13.23 0.23
CA HIS A 52 0.88 14.61 0.60
C HIS A 52 0.90 14.83 2.12
N GLN A 53 0.11 14.07 2.88
CA GLN A 53 0.02 14.17 4.35
C GLN A 53 0.99 13.26 5.11
N LEU A 54 1.59 12.28 4.44
CA LEU A 54 2.51 11.31 5.04
C LEU A 54 3.96 11.82 4.91
N GLY A 55 4.76 11.61 5.96
CA GLY A 55 6.21 11.82 5.89
C GLY A 55 6.90 10.75 5.04
N SER A 56 8.14 10.98 4.60
CA SER A 56 8.86 10.10 3.65
C SER A 56 8.74 8.60 3.98
N SER A 57 9.10 8.21 5.21
CA SER A 57 9.06 6.80 5.62
C SER A 57 7.66 6.20 5.61
N GLN A 58 6.64 6.97 6.00
CA GLN A 58 5.25 6.49 5.95
C GLN A 58 4.72 6.45 4.51
N SER A 59 5.17 7.36 3.63
CA SER A 59 4.84 7.35 2.21
C SER A 59 5.45 6.15 1.49
N GLU A 60 6.71 5.81 1.81
CA GLU A 60 7.37 4.60 1.32
C GLU A 60 6.63 3.34 1.79
N LEU A 61 6.27 3.28 3.08
CA LEU A 61 5.46 2.20 3.64
C LEU A 61 4.12 2.10 2.92
N PHE A 62 3.38 3.20 2.83
CA PHE A 62 2.09 3.24 2.16
C PHE A 62 2.18 2.76 0.70
N ALA A 63 3.14 3.29 -0.07
CA ALA A 63 3.30 2.95 -1.48
C ALA A 63 3.67 1.47 -1.69
N THR A 64 4.56 0.92 -0.88
CA THR A 64 4.99 -0.49 -0.99
C THR A 64 3.88 -1.47 -0.64
N PHE A 65 3.08 -1.17 0.40
CA PHE A 65 1.91 -1.96 0.76
C PHE A 65 0.78 -1.84 -0.28
N LEU A 66 0.49 -0.61 -0.75
CA LEU A 66 -0.51 -0.37 -1.79
C LEU A 66 -0.18 -1.13 -3.07
N TRP A 67 1.08 -1.08 -3.51
CA TRP A 67 1.55 -1.83 -4.68
C TRP A 67 1.46 -3.34 -4.46
N SER A 68 1.80 -3.84 -3.27
CA SER A 68 1.74 -5.27 -2.96
C SER A 68 0.30 -5.80 -2.96
N LEU A 69 -0.65 -5.02 -2.45
CA LEU A 69 -2.10 -5.28 -2.52
C LEU A 69 -2.61 -5.26 -3.96
N TRP A 70 -2.20 -4.26 -4.74
CA TRP A 70 -2.50 -4.17 -6.17
C TRP A 70 -1.95 -5.38 -6.94
N LYS A 71 -0.72 -5.82 -6.64
CA LYS A 71 -0.11 -7.00 -7.25
C LYS A 71 -0.90 -8.27 -6.93
N ARG A 72 -1.32 -8.46 -5.67
CA ARG A 72 -2.19 -9.58 -5.27
C ARG A 72 -3.49 -9.58 -6.06
N ARG A 73 -4.14 -8.41 -6.22
CA ARG A 73 -5.38 -8.28 -7.03
C ARG A 73 -5.16 -8.72 -8.47
N ASN A 74 -4.09 -8.24 -9.10
CA ASN A 74 -3.77 -8.61 -10.48
C ASN A 74 -3.41 -10.09 -10.62
N LEU A 75 -2.75 -10.70 -9.63
CA LEU A 75 -2.49 -12.13 -9.61
C LEU A 75 -3.78 -12.97 -9.59
N LYS A 76 -4.77 -12.55 -8.80
CA LYS A 76 -6.10 -13.18 -8.80
C LYS A 76 -6.83 -12.97 -10.13
N LEU A 77 -6.88 -11.73 -10.63
CA LEU A 77 -7.63 -11.38 -11.84
C LEU A 77 -7.10 -12.03 -13.12
N TRP A 78 -5.78 -11.99 -13.32
CA TRP A 78 -5.18 -12.42 -14.59
C TRP A 78 -4.68 -13.86 -14.58
N TRP A 79 -4.32 -14.38 -13.41
CA TRP A 79 -3.70 -15.70 -13.26
C TRP A 79 -4.43 -16.64 -12.30
N GLN A 80 -5.60 -16.26 -11.77
CA GLN A 80 -6.36 -17.03 -10.79
C GLN A 80 -5.55 -17.44 -9.54
N LYS A 81 -4.46 -16.71 -9.26
CA LYS A 81 -3.58 -16.99 -8.13
C LYS A 81 -4.03 -16.17 -6.92
N ASN A 82 -4.47 -16.87 -5.87
CA ASN A 82 -4.77 -16.25 -4.59
C ASN A 82 -3.51 -16.11 -3.74
N GLU A 83 -3.34 -14.96 -3.07
CA GLU A 83 -2.27 -14.75 -2.10
C GLU A 83 -2.84 -14.36 -0.74
N THR A 84 -2.14 -14.76 0.32
CA THR A 84 -2.52 -14.45 1.71
C THR A 84 -2.09 -13.04 2.09
N ASN A 85 -2.55 -12.54 3.25
CA ASN A 85 -2.03 -11.29 3.81
C ASN A 85 -0.54 -11.40 4.14
N MET A 86 -0.10 -12.53 4.68
CA MET A 86 1.32 -12.78 4.98
C MET A 86 2.22 -12.57 3.74
N GLN A 87 1.83 -13.10 2.58
CA GLN A 87 2.58 -12.91 1.33
C GLN A 87 2.62 -11.45 0.84
N VAL A 88 1.58 -10.66 1.15
CA VAL A 88 1.56 -9.22 0.89
C VAL A 88 2.53 -8.50 1.82
N VAL A 89 2.51 -8.81 3.11
CA VAL A 89 3.40 -8.21 4.11
C VAL A 89 4.86 -8.55 3.79
N GLU A 90 5.19 -9.82 3.55
CA GLU A 90 6.55 -10.26 3.18
C GLU A 90 7.09 -9.50 1.97
N ARG A 91 6.25 -9.34 0.93
CA ARG A 91 6.61 -8.58 -0.27
C ARG A 91 6.87 -7.11 0.03
N ALA A 92 5.98 -6.47 0.77
CA ALA A 92 6.10 -5.06 1.11
C ALA A 92 7.33 -4.80 2.00
N SER A 93 7.55 -5.62 3.03
CA SER A 93 8.72 -5.53 3.91
C SER A 93 10.04 -5.72 3.15
N HIS A 94 10.11 -6.67 2.23
CA HIS A 94 11.30 -6.87 1.41
C HIS A 94 11.55 -5.71 0.43
N LEU A 95 10.50 -5.08 -0.11
CA LEU A 95 10.63 -3.87 -0.92
C LEU A 95 11.12 -2.68 -0.08
N LEU A 96 10.59 -2.52 1.14
CA LEU A 96 11.02 -1.46 2.06
C LEU A 96 12.49 -1.58 2.42
N GLY A 97 12.96 -2.79 2.79
CA GLY A 97 14.38 -3.00 3.08
C GLY A 97 15.29 -2.65 1.89
N ARG A 98 14.84 -2.91 0.66
CA ARG A 98 15.57 -2.47 -0.56
C ARG A 98 15.56 -0.95 -0.73
N LEU A 99 14.45 -0.28 -0.43
CA LEU A 99 14.35 1.18 -0.50
C LEU A 99 15.23 1.86 0.55
N GLU A 100 15.34 1.30 1.75
CA GLU A 100 16.27 1.78 2.78
C GLU A 100 17.73 1.67 2.33
N ILE A 101 18.11 0.55 1.70
CA ILE A 101 19.47 0.39 1.15
C ILE A 101 19.74 1.42 0.05
N SER A 102 18.78 1.63 -0.85
CA SER A 102 18.89 2.61 -1.94
C SER A 102 18.96 4.05 -1.42
N SER A 103 18.12 4.42 -0.44
CA SER A 103 18.10 5.76 0.14
C SER A 103 19.42 6.04 0.87
N ASN A 104 19.96 5.07 1.60
CA ASN A 104 21.28 5.14 2.21
C ASN A 104 22.36 5.31 1.14
N TYR A 105 22.39 4.48 0.10
CA TYR A 105 23.36 4.59 -1.00
C TYR A 105 23.32 6.00 -1.65
N SER A 106 22.13 6.52 -1.92
CA SER A 106 21.93 7.86 -2.50
C SER A 106 22.38 9.00 -1.57
N ARG A 107 22.40 8.75 -0.25
CA ARG A 107 22.90 9.69 0.76
C ARG A 107 24.43 9.67 0.77
N TRP A 108 25.04 8.49 0.80
CA TRP A 108 26.50 8.33 0.70
C TRP A 108 27.08 8.94 -0.56
N SER A 109 26.42 8.75 -1.72
CA SER A 109 26.86 9.34 -2.99
C SER A 109 26.77 10.87 -3.00
N ARG A 110 25.86 11.47 -2.22
CA ARG A 110 25.71 12.93 -2.08
C ARG A 110 26.66 13.54 -1.05
N SER A 111 27.11 12.76 -0.07
CA SER A 111 28.09 13.19 0.95
C SER A 111 29.55 13.05 0.50
N ALA A 112 29.80 12.37 -0.62
CA ALA A 112 31.13 12.15 -1.20
C ALA A 112 31.53 13.20 -2.26
N CYS A 113 30.72 14.26 -2.44
CA CYS A 113 31.02 15.41 -3.29
C CYS A 113 31.18 16.69 -2.44
#